data_AF-A0A352YT22-F1
#
_entry.id   AF-A0A352YT22-F1
#
_cell.length_a   1.000
_cell.length_b   1.000
_cell.length_c   1.000
_cell.angle_alpha   90.00
_cell.angle_beta   90.00
_cell.angle_gamma   90.00
#
_symmetry.space_group_name_H-M   'P 1'
#
loop_
_entity.id
_entity.type
_entity.pdbx_description
1 polymer ?
#
loop_
_entity_poly.entity_id
_entity_poly.type
_entity_poly.pdbx_seq_one_letter_code
_entity_poly.pdbx_strand_id
1 'polypeptide(L)'
;LVQYGINDYRDAGWSFVPPAIAVGYSRWFRPDELNYPVSNRPAHGLPNTGEYRDAFGNPNYVYAIGNPGEFGGIQNRYEFQNKKSGGLGFVIFNKETRDITVECWHFLSDVSKPLNDSQFPGWPFTVSQMDNYGRVAAAWLPLLKITGDPDPVIQITNQSTGELEYIVRINGNEFIPKVFKRNKFSIKIGYPEKNLFREAKNIEPDLTRGKTQLEFVFN
;
A
#
# COMPACT_ATOMS: atom_id res chain seq x y z
N LEU A 1 5.39 1.23 -9.37
CA LEU A 1 4.68 0.81 -8.15
C LEU A 1 5.73 0.32 -7.17
N VAL A 2 5.84 0.98 -6.03
CA VAL A 2 6.90 0.73 -5.04
C VAL A 2 6.25 0.63 -3.67
N GLN A 3 6.71 -0.32 -2.84
CA GLN A 3 6.43 -0.31 -1.42
C GLN A 3 7.67 0.20 -0.69
N TYR A 4 7.53 1.33 -0.01
CA TYR A 4 8.63 1.93 0.74
C TYR A 4 8.90 1.16 2.04
N GLY A 5 10.05 1.43 2.62
CA GLY A 5 10.34 1.08 4.00
C GLY A 5 11.02 2.23 4.76
N ILE A 6 10.93 2.16 6.08
CA ILE A 6 11.56 3.07 7.03
C ILE A 6 12.75 2.37 7.68
N ASN A 7 12.52 1.22 8.33
CA ASN A 7 13.59 0.47 8.99
C ASN A 7 14.03 -0.73 8.15
N ASP A 8 13.07 -1.40 7.50
CA ASP A 8 13.30 -2.54 6.62
C ASP A 8 12.42 -2.45 5.37
N TYR A 9 12.71 -3.27 4.36
CA TYR A 9 11.91 -3.34 3.16
C TYR A 9 10.45 -3.69 3.46
N ARG A 10 9.54 -3.04 2.73
CA ARG A 10 8.09 -3.33 2.78
C ARG A 10 7.45 -3.07 4.14
N ASP A 11 8.11 -2.35 5.06
CA ASP A 11 7.55 -2.05 6.38
C ASP A 11 6.66 -0.78 6.37
N ALA A 12 6.61 -0.05 5.26
CA ALA A 12 5.81 1.16 5.08
C ALA A 12 4.78 1.03 3.93
N GLY A 13 4.21 2.17 3.52
CA GLY A 13 3.11 2.25 2.58
C GLY A 13 3.49 1.94 1.12
N TRP A 14 2.47 1.56 0.34
CA TRP A 14 2.57 1.48 -1.11
C TRP A 14 2.49 2.87 -1.74
N SER A 15 3.23 3.08 -2.82
CA SER A 15 3.27 4.30 -3.60
C SER A 15 3.16 4.01 -5.09
N PHE A 16 2.24 4.73 -5.72
CA PHE A 16 2.01 4.66 -7.15
C PHE A 16 2.14 6.05 -7.77
N VAL A 17 2.99 6.13 -8.78
CA VAL A 17 3.07 7.28 -9.68
C VAL A 17 2.52 6.81 -11.02
N PRO A 18 1.35 7.31 -11.47
CA PRO A 18 0.79 6.93 -12.75
C PRO A 18 1.64 7.49 -13.90
N PRO A 19 1.55 6.90 -15.10
CA PRO A 19 2.13 7.48 -16.30
C PRO A 19 1.48 8.85 -16.56
N ALA A 20 2.26 9.81 -17.04
CA ALA A 20 1.70 11.06 -17.55
C ALA A 20 1.07 10.80 -18.92
N ILE A 21 -0.08 11.41 -19.22
CA ILE A 21 -0.72 11.24 -20.53
C ILE A 21 0.21 11.65 -21.66
N ALA A 22 0.92 12.78 -21.50
CA ALA A 22 1.97 13.22 -22.42
C ALA A 22 3.27 13.41 -21.64
N VAL A 23 4.23 12.53 -21.88
CA VAL A 23 5.53 12.54 -21.22
C VAL A 23 6.42 13.55 -21.92
N GLY A 24 6.73 14.67 -21.25
CA GLY A 24 7.76 15.61 -21.68
C GLY A 24 9.15 15.02 -21.50
N TYR A 25 9.52 14.77 -20.23
CA TYR A 25 10.78 14.13 -19.84
C TYR A 25 10.54 12.67 -19.49
N SER A 26 11.13 11.76 -20.27
CA SER A 26 11.12 10.33 -19.99
C SER A 26 11.90 10.02 -18.72
N ARG A 27 11.39 9.09 -17.91
CA ARG A 27 12.04 8.63 -16.68
C ARG A 27 12.32 7.14 -16.82
N TRP A 28 13.50 6.73 -16.39
CA TRP A 28 13.92 5.33 -16.42
C TRP A 28 14.35 4.88 -15.03
N PHE A 29 14.07 3.62 -14.74
CA PHE A 29 14.64 2.89 -13.62
C PHE A 29 15.17 1.57 -14.17
N ARG A 30 16.49 1.52 -14.43
CA ARG A 30 17.15 0.41 -15.15
C ARG A 30 18.31 -0.23 -14.35
N PRO A 31 18.12 -0.55 -13.06
CA PRO A 31 19.19 -1.13 -12.24
C PRO A 31 19.77 -2.42 -12.83
N ASP A 32 18.95 -3.27 -13.47
CA ASP A 32 19.41 -4.54 -14.04
C ASP A 32 20.43 -4.28 -15.17
N GLU A 33 20.18 -3.31 -16.05
CA GLU A 33 21.11 -2.93 -17.13
C GLU A 33 22.41 -2.31 -16.61
N LEU A 34 22.35 -1.69 -15.43
CA LEU A 34 23.51 -1.12 -14.74
C LEU A 34 24.23 -2.13 -13.82
N ASN A 35 23.82 -3.41 -13.83
CA ASN A 35 24.32 -4.46 -12.95
C ASN A 35 24.22 -4.10 -11.46
N TYR A 36 23.20 -3.32 -11.08
CA TYR A 36 22.97 -2.99 -9.67
C TYR A 36 22.45 -4.25 -8.93
N PRO A 37 23.01 -4.59 -7.75
CA PRO A 37 22.56 -5.77 -7.01
C PRO A 37 21.07 -5.71 -6.67
N VAL A 38 20.38 -6.82 -6.89
CA VAL A 38 18.96 -6.99 -6.61
C VAL A 38 18.77 -8.10 -5.59
N SER A 39 17.86 -7.89 -4.63
CA SER A 39 17.41 -8.93 -3.70
C SER A 39 15.90 -9.10 -3.82
N ASN A 40 15.39 -10.28 -3.45
CA ASN A 40 13.96 -10.54 -3.25
C ASN A 40 13.04 -10.01 -4.38
N ARG A 41 13.38 -10.33 -5.63
CA ARG A 41 12.54 -9.99 -6.80
C ARG A 41 11.11 -10.55 -6.61
N PRO A 42 10.05 -9.80 -6.97
CA PRO A 42 8.69 -10.32 -6.96
C PRO A 42 8.56 -11.62 -7.76
N ALA A 43 7.56 -12.43 -7.42
CA ALA A 43 7.35 -13.75 -8.02
C ALA A 43 7.21 -13.73 -9.56
N HIS A 44 6.69 -12.65 -10.14
CA HIS A 44 6.57 -12.51 -11.59
C HIS A 44 7.93 -12.30 -12.31
N GLY A 45 9.03 -12.06 -11.58
CA GLY A 45 10.38 -12.04 -12.14
C GLY A 45 10.65 -10.93 -13.17
N LEU A 46 9.86 -9.86 -13.19
CA LEU A 46 9.97 -8.82 -14.22
C LEU A 46 11.28 -8.04 -14.06
N PRO A 47 11.90 -7.54 -15.15
CA PRO A 47 13.10 -6.72 -15.06
C PRO A 47 12.92 -5.46 -14.20
N ASN A 48 13.99 -4.99 -13.58
CA ASN A 48 14.05 -3.79 -12.75
C ASN A 48 13.08 -3.79 -11.54
N THR A 49 12.85 -4.97 -10.96
CA THR A 49 11.98 -5.16 -9.79
C THR A 49 12.75 -5.88 -8.67
N GLY A 50 12.28 -5.80 -7.44
CA GLY A 50 12.96 -6.32 -6.24
C GLY A 50 13.26 -5.24 -5.20
N GLU A 51 14.09 -5.62 -4.23
CA GLU A 51 14.53 -4.77 -3.12
C GLU A 51 15.82 -4.02 -3.48
N TYR A 52 15.78 -2.69 -3.35
CA TYR A 52 16.87 -1.77 -3.65
C TYR A 52 16.99 -0.70 -2.55
N ARG A 53 18.20 -0.18 -2.34
CA ARG A 53 18.39 1.07 -1.58
C ARG A 53 18.51 2.24 -2.54
N ASP A 54 17.75 3.30 -2.30
CA ASP A 54 17.90 4.52 -3.08
C ASP A 54 19.17 5.31 -2.68
N ALA A 55 19.45 6.40 -3.39
CA ALA A 55 20.62 7.23 -3.17
C ALA A 55 20.64 7.93 -1.79
N PHE A 56 19.50 7.98 -1.09
CA PHE A 56 19.38 8.53 0.27
C PHE A 56 19.44 7.42 1.33
N GLY A 57 19.56 6.16 0.92
CA GLY A 57 19.67 4.99 1.80
C GLY A 57 18.34 4.33 2.16
N ASN A 58 17.20 4.82 1.65
CA ASN A 58 15.90 4.26 2.01
C ASN A 58 15.68 2.90 1.35
N PRO A 59 15.12 1.92 2.07
CA PRO A 59 14.73 0.63 1.50
C PRO A 59 13.49 0.79 0.60
N ASN A 60 13.58 0.27 -0.61
CA ASN A 60 12.54 0.33 -1.63
C ASN A 60 12.28 -1.07 -2.20
N TYR A 61 11.05 -1.56 -2.11
CA TYR A 61 10.62 -2.74 -2.84
C TYR A 61 9.88 -2.31 -4.11
N VAL A 62 10.55 -2.43 -5.25
CA VAL A 62 10.00 -2.10 -6.56
C VAL A 62 9.23 -3.31 -7.09
N TYR A 63 7.91 -3.20 -7.13
CA TYR A 63 7.05 -4.29 -7.63
C TYR A 63 6.91 -4.24 -9.16
N ALA A 64 6.63 -3.07 -9.74
CA ALA A 64 6.42 -2.92 -11.18
C ALA A 64 6.88 -1.56 -11.69
N ILE A 65 7.41 -1.52 -12.92
CA ILE A 65 7.98 -0.32 -13.57
C ILE A 65 7.59 -0.29 -15.05
N GLY A 66 7.09 0.86 -15.52
CA GLY A 66 6.80 1.12 -16.93
C GLY A 66 7.91 1.92 -17.62
N ASN A 67 9.10 1.32 -17.80
CA ASN A 67 10.19 2.00 -18.50
C ASN A 67 9.84 2.27 -19.97
N PRO A 68 10.21 3.44 -20.53
CA PRO A 68 9.99 3.72 -21.93
C PRO A 68 10.93 2.93 -22.84
N GLY A 69 10.43 2.60 -24.02
CA GLY A 69 11.19 1.95 -25.08
C GLY A 69 11.99 2.94 -25.91
N GLU A 70 12.50 2.48 -27.06
CA GLU A 70 13.10 3.35 -28.06
C GLU A 70 12.01 4.19 -28.75
N PHE A 71 12.20 5.51 -28.77
CA PHE A 71 11.25 6.46 -29.33
C PHE A 71 11.91 7.48 -30.28
N GLY A 72 13.20 7.33 -30.59
CA GLY A 72 13.89 8.13 -31.58
C GLY A 72 13.27 7.97 -32.97
N GLY A 73 13.12 9.09 -33.68
CA GLY A 73 12.65 9.10 -35.07
C GLY A 73 11.14 8.90 -35.27
N ILE A 74 10.36 8.58 -34.24
CA ILE A 74 8.90 8.40 -34.35
C ILE A 74 8.22 9.75 -34.60
N GLN A 75 7.59 9.89 -35.77
CA GLN A 75 6.90 11.12 -36.17
C GLN A 75 5.46 11.20 -35.64
N ASN A 76 4.77 10.06 -35.53
CA ASN A 76 3.40 10.02 -35.05
C ASN A 76 3.37 10.36 -33.55
N ARG A 77 2.70 11.44 -33.18
CA ARG A 77 2.65 11.93 -31.79
C ARG A 77 2.09 10.90 -30.80
N TYR A 78 1.13 10.08 -31.20
CA TYR A 78 0.48 9.12 -30.32
C TYR A 78 1.34 7.88 -30.11
N GLU A 79 1.93 7.35 -31.18
CA GLU A 79 2.93 6.28 -31.09
C GLU A 79 4.15 6.72 -30.28
N PHE A 80 4.59 7.97 -30.47
CA PHE A 80 5.68 8.58 -29.70
C PHE A 80 5.36 8.62 -28.20
N GLN A 81 4.16 9.09 -27.81
CA GLN A 81 3.77 9.07 -26.40
C GLN A 81 3.65 7.65 -25.85
N ASN A 82 3.11 6.70 -26.63
CA ASN A 82 3.02 5.31 -26.22
C ASN A 82 4.41 4.69 -25.94
N LYS A 83 5.40 4.93 -26.82
CA LYS A 83 6.78 4.46 -26.63
C LYS A 83 7.51 5.17 -25.49
N LYS A 84 7.14 6.40 -25.16
CA LYS A 84 7.62 7.14 -23.97
C LYS A 84 6.97 6.71 -22.65
N SER A 85 6.22 5.61 -22.65
CA SER A 85 5.43 5.16 -21.49
C SER A 85 4.44 6.21 -21.01
N GLY A 86 3.87 6.99 -21.94
CA GLY A 86 2.67 7.75 -21.66
C GLY A 86 1.48 6.82 -21.43
N GLY A 87 0.45 7.33 -20.76
CA GLY A 87 -0.70 6.49 -20.41
C GLY A 87 -1.64 7.11 -19.39
N LEU A 88 -2.42 6.23 -18.78
CA LEU A 88 -3.37 6.54 -17.71
C LEU A 88 -3.12 5.59 -16.53
N GLY A 89 -3.36 6.07 -15.31
CA GLY A 89 -3.35 5.21 -14.14
C GLY A 89 -4.62 5.39 -13.33
N PHE A 90 -5.15 4.29 -12.80
CA PHE A 90 -6.29 4.30 -11.88
C PHE A 90 -5.89 3.73 -10.53
N VAL A 91 -6.53 4.25 -9.49
CA VAL A 91 -6.52 3.68 -8.15
C VAL A 91 -7.97 3.47 -7.75
N ILE A 92 -8.39 2.22 -7.77
CA ILE A 92 -9.78 1.79 -7.58
C ILE A 92 -9.92 1.26 -6.16
N PHE A 93 -10.77 1.91 -5.37
CA PHE A 93 -11.04 1.53 -3.99
C PHE A 93 -12.32 0.71 -3.91
N ASN A 94 -12.18 -0.58 -3.57
CA ASN A 94 -13.34 -1.38 -3.19
C ASN A 94 -13.67 -1.08 -1.71
N LYS A 95 -14.74 -0.31 -1.49
CA LYS A 95 -15.15 0.09 -0.13
C LYS A 95 -15.66 -1.07 0.71
N GLU A 96 -16.19 -2.12 0.07
CA GLU A 96 -16.76 -3.29 0.74
C GLU A 96 -15.67 -4.25 1.22
N THR A 97 -14.61 -4.47 0.44
CA THR A 97 -13.51 -5.38 0.82
C THR A 97 -12.31 -4.66 1.44
N ARG A 98 -12.23 -3.33 1.25
CA ARG A 98 -11.07 -2.48 1.56
C ARG A 98 -9.83 -2.80 0.73
N ASP A 99 -10.04 -3.39 -0.45
CA ASP A 99 -8.98 -3.58 -1.42
C ASP A 99 -8.77 -2.33 -2.26
N ILE A 100 -7.51 -2.13 -2.65
CA ILE A 100 -7.05 -1.04 -3.49
C ILE A 100 -6.41 -1.68 -4.72
N THR A 101 -7.07 -1.54 -5.87
CA THR A 101 -6.54 -2.02 -7.15
C THR A 101 -5.90 -0.86 -7.88
N VAL A 102 -4.63 -1.02 -8.22
CA VAL A 102 -3.86 -0.07 -9.02
C VAL A 102 -3.81 -0.60 -10.44
N GLU A 103 -4.15 0.24 -11.39
CA GLU A 103 -4.09 -0.06 -12.82
C GLU A 103 -3.18 0.96 -13.52
N CYS A 104 -2.48 0.51 -14.56
CA CYS A 104 -1.50 1.31 -15.29
C CYS A 104 -1.61 0.98 -16.77
N TRP A 105 -2.32 1.81 -17.52
CA TRP A 105 -2.70 1.59 -18.91
C TRP A 105 -1.75 2.27 -19.88
N HIS A 106 -1.43 1.59 -20.98
CA HIS A 106 -0.67 2.19 -22.08
C HIS A 106 -1.47 3.30 -22.77
N PHE A 107 -0.76 4.27 -23.37
CA PHE A 107 -1.36 5.43 -24.02
C PHE A 107 -2.43 5.09 -25.07
N LEU A 108 -2.19 4.05 -25.88
CA LEU A 108 -3.09 3.66 -26.98
C LEU A 108 -4.16 2.64 -26.58
N SER A 109 -4.24 2.26 -25.30
CA SER A 109 -5.17 1.23 -24.86
C SER A 109 -6.61 1.73 -24.73
N ASP A 110 -7.56 0.91 -25.18
CA ASP A 110 -8.98 1.12 -24.91
C ASP A 110 -9.34 0.48 -23.57
N VAL A 111 -9.47 1.30 -22.54
CA VAL A 111 -9.81 0.86 -21.17
C VAL A 111 -11.19 0.19 -21.09
N SER A 112 -12.08 0.44 -22.05
CA SER A 112 -13.42 -0.19 -22.10
C SER A 112 -13.39 -1.59 -22.72
N LYS A 113 -12.31 -1.95 -23.42
CA LYS A 113 -12.12 -3.23 -24.12
C LYS A 113 -10.69 -3.75 -23.91
N PRO A 114 -10.33 -4.11 -22.67
CA PRO A 114 -8.96 -4.49 -22.34
C PRO A 114 -8.52 -5.76 -23.05
N LEU A 115 -7.29 -5.71 -23.56
CA LEU A 115 -6.52 -6.84 -24.06
C LEU A 115 -5.39 -7.19 -23.07
N ASN A 116 -4.75 -8.35 -23.24
CA ASN A 116 -3.71 -8.84 -22.33
C ASN A 116 -2.51 -7.87 -22.17
N ASP A 117 -2.22 -7.05 -23.18
CA ASP A 117 -1.12 -6.08 -23.21
C ASP A 117 -1.59 -4.62 -23.09
N SER A 118 -2.85 -4.40 -22.64
CA SER A 118 -3.39 -3.05 -22.47
C SER A 118 -2.82 -2.30 -21.27
N GLN A 119 -2.21 -3.01 -20.31
CA GLN A 119 -1.55 -2.44 -19.16
C GLN A 119 -0.04 -2.72 -19.19
N PHE A 120 0.72 -1.85 -18.53
CA PHE A 120 2.14 -2.07 -18.34
C PHE A 120 2.39 -3.37 -17.54
N PRO A 121 3.52 -4.08 -17.77
CA PRO A 121 3.83 -5.31 -17.06
C PRO A 121 3.82 -5.15 -15.53
N GLY A 122 3.17 -6.08 -14.84
CA GLY A 122 3.01 -6.05 -13.38
C GLY A 122 1.72 -5.38 -12.89
N TRP A 123 0.90 -4.83 -13.80
CA TRP A 123 -0.45 -4.34 -13.51
C TRP A 123 -1.51 -5.18 -14.24
N PRO A 124 -2.77 -5.22 -13.74
CA PRO A 124 -3.24 -4.60 -12.50
C PRO A 124 -2.66 -5.28 -11.26
N PHE A 125 -2.63 -4.55 -10.14
CA PHE A 125 -2.17 -5.08 -8.86
C PHE A 125 -3.06 -4.62 -7.72
N THR A 126 -3.46 -5.56 -6.86
CA THR A 126 -4.39 -5.31 -5.76
C THR A 126 -3.70 -5.55 -4.44
N VAL A 127 -3.88 -4.60 -3.51
CA VAL A 127 -3.44 -4.69 -2.12
C VAL A 127 -4.63 -4.47 -1.20
N SER A 128 -4.59 -5.03 0.00
CA SER A 128 -5.50 -4.63 1.07
C SER A 128 -5.07 -3.28 1.65
N GLN A 129 -6.00 -2.49 2.20
CA GLN A 129 -5.65 -1.29 2.97
C GLN A 129 -4.60 -1.58 4.06
N MET A 130 -4.63 -2.79 4.63
CA MET A 130 -3.71 -3.21 5.70
C MET A 130 -2.29 -3.44 5.23
N ASP A 131 -2.06 -3.64 3.93
CA ASP A 131 -0.71 -3.80 3.35
C ASP A 131 0.08 -2.49 3.40
N ASN A 132 -0.58 -1.35 3.62
CA ASN A 132 0.10 -0.08 3.90
C ASN A 132 0.71 0.01 5.31
N TYR A 133 0.42 -0.97 6.18
CA TYR A 133 1.02 -1.12 7.50
C TYR A 133 1.92 -2.36 7.51
N GLY A 134 2.90 -2.40 6.61
CA GLY A 134 3.68 -3.61 6.29
C GLY A 134 4.59 -4.14 7.39
N ARG A 135 4.86 -3.36 8.45
CA ARG A 135 5.59 -3.82 9.65
C ARG A 135 5.09 -5.20 10.14
N VAL A 136 6.04 -6.08 10.43
CA VAL A 136 5.76 -7.42 11.00
C VAL A 136 5.20 -7.28 12.41
N ALA A 137 4.13 -8.02 12.71
CA ALA A 137 3.53 -8.02 14.04
C ALA A 137 4.51 -8.61 15.06
N ALA A 138 4.81 -7.87 16.12
CA ALA A 138 5.56 -8.38 17.27
C ALA A 138 4.64 -9.04 18.31
N ALA A 139 3.37 -8.62 18.33
CA ALA A 139 2.28 -9.11 19.18
C ALA A 139 0.92 -8.58 18.66
N TRP A 140 -0.18 -8.98 19.32
CA TRP A 140 -1.55 -8.61 18.96
C TRP A 140 -2.29 -8.04 20.17
N LEU A 141 -3.08 -7.00 19.96
CA LEU A 141 -4.04 -6.51 20.97
C LEU A 141 -5.28 -7.42 20.99
N PRO A 142 -6.13 -7.32 22.03
CA PRO A 142 -7.37 -8.08 22.11
C PRO A 142 -8.23 -7.95 20.85
N LEU A 143 -9.03 -8.97 20.54
CA LEU A 143 -10.11 -8.88 19.58
C LEU A 143 -11.08 -7.78 20.01
N LEU A 144 -11.24 -6.78 19.17
CA LEU A 144 -12.16 -5.69 19.40
C LEU A 144 -13.52 -6.11 18.86
N LYS A 145 -14.54 -6.11 19.72
CA LYS A 145 -15.95 -6.34 19.35
C LYS A 145 -16.74 -5.05 19.54
N ILE A 146 -17.40 -4.58 18.49
CA ILE A 146 -18.10 -3.30 18.48
C ILE A 146 -19.60 -3.54 18.39
N THR A 147 -20.34 -3.06 19.39
CA THR A 147 -21.80 -2.95 19.32
C THR A 147 -22.15 -1.52 18.92
N GLY A 148 -22.74 -1.34 17.74
CA GLY A 148 -23.08 -0.05 17.15
C GLY A 148 -23.08 -0.14 15.62
N ASP A 149 -22.99 1.00 14.94
CA ASP A 149 -22.84 1.07 13.48
C ASP A 149 -21.61 0.26 13.00
N PRO A 150 -21.57 -0.20 11.74
CA PRO A 150 -20.38 -0.84 11.19
C PRO A 150 -19.27 0.19 10.89
N ASP A 151 -18.07 -0.33 10.63
CA ASP A 151 -16.92 0.42 10.12
C ASP A 151 -16.42 1.60 10.99
N PRO A 152 -16.24 1.45 12.32
CA PRO A 152 -15.65 2.49 13.12
C PRO A 152 -14.18 2.77 12.71
N VAL A 153 -13.70 3.96 13.07
CA VAL A 153 -12.28 4.31 13.00
C VAL A 153 -11.59 3.90 14.29
N ILE A 154 -10.46 3.21 14.14
CA ILE A 154 -9.61 2.74 15.23
C ILE A 154 -8.26 3.44 15.14
N GLN A 155 -7.84 4.02 16.24
CA GLN A 155 -6.52 4.61 16.45
C GLN A 155 -5.79 3.81 17.51
N ILE A 156 -4.56 3.38 17.19
CA ILE A 156 -3.67 2.66 18.10
C ILE A 156 -2.48 3.56 18.43
N THR A 157 -2.26 3.85 19.72
CA THR A 157 -1.13 4.65 20.20
C THR A 157 -0.29 3.84 21.18
N ASN A 158 1.02 3.83 21.00
CA ASN A 158 1.97 3.26 21.94
C ASN A 158 2.10 4.19 23.15
N GLN A 159 1.62 3.77 24.32
CA GLN A 159 1.60 4.66 25.48
C GLN A 159 3.00 4.89 26.07
N SER A 160 3.92 3.95 25.87
CA SER A 160 5.28 4.08 26.38
C SER A 160 6.09 5.11 25.62
N THR A 161 5.84 5.27 24.32
CA THR A 161 6.57 6.24 23.47
C THR A 161 5.74 7.47 23.10
N GLY A 162 4.42 7.42 23.24
CA GLY A 162 3.49 8.43 22.74
C GLY A 162 3.27 8.36 21.22
N GLU A 163 3.90 7.41 20.52
CA GLU A 163 3.84 7.30 19.07
C GLU A 163 2.48 6.76 18.62
N LEU A 164 1.91 7.41 17.60
CA LEU A 164 0.78 6.89 16.86
C LEU A 164 1.26 5.72 15.99
N GLU A 165 0.73 4.53 16.22
CA GLU A 165 1.09 3.36 15.42
C GLU A 165 0.36 3.35 14.08
N TYR A 166 -0.97 3.55 14.12
CA TYR A 166 -1.80 3.73 12.92
C TYR A 166 -3.22 4.16 13.28
N ILE A 167 -3.93 4.65 12.25
CA ILE A 167 -5.37 4.94 12.27
C ILE A 167 -5.99 4.25 11.08
N VAL A 168 -7.03 3.44 11.29
CA VAL A 168 -7.69 2.69 10.22
C VAL A 168 -9.20 2.68 10.41
N ARG A 169 -9.95 2.84 9.32
CA ARG A 169 -11.38 2.51 9.30
C ARG A 169 -11.52 1.03 9.01
N ILE A 170 -12.09 0.29 9.95
CA ILE A 170 -12.21 -1.17 9.80
C ILE A 170 -13.37 -1.54 8.87
N ASN A 171 -13.48 -2.83 8.58
CA ASN A 171 -14.59 -3.43 7.87
C ASN A 171 -15.43 -4.23 8.86
N GLY A 172 -16.70 -3.85 9.03
CA GLY A 172 -17.62 -4.47 9.98
C GLY A 172 -17.35 -4.03 11.42
N ASN A 173 -17.57 -4.96 12.35
CA ASN A 173 -17.64 -4.72 13.79
C ASN A 173 -16.62 -5.51 14.61
N GLU A 174 -15.66 -6.14 13.94
CA GLU A 174 -14.60 -6.91 14.58
C GLU A 174 -13.23 -6.56 13.99
N PHE A 175 -12.22 -6.45 14.85
CA PHE A 175 -10.85 -6.18 14.41
C PHE A 175 -9.84 -6.68 15.43
N ILE A 176 -8.74 -7.28 14.96
CA ILE A 176 -7.62 -7.67 15.80
C ILE A 176 -6.42 -6.79 15.43
N PRO A 177 -6.08 -5.76 16.25
CA PRO A 177 -4.94 -4.91 15.99
C PRO A 177 -3.64 -5.70 16.12
N LYS A 178 -2.75 -5.60 15.12
CA LYS A 178 -1.35 -6.00 15.28
C LYS A 178 -0.55 -4.82 15.82
N VAL A 179 0.45 -5.10 16.65
CA VAL A 179 1.37 -4.09 17.16
C VAL A 179 2.82 -4.52 16.97
N PHE A 180 3.72 -3.54 16.96
CA PHE A 180 5.10 -3.72 16.53
C PHE A 180 6.09 -3.70 17.71
N LYS A 181 5.59 -3.54 18.92
CA LYS A 181 6.32 -3.58 20.19
C LYS A 181 5.42 -4.28 21.24
N ARG A 182 6.03 -4.79 22.31
CA ARG A 182 5.31 -5.48 23.42
C ARG A 182 5.01 -4.55 24.60
N ASN A 183 4.78 -3.28 24.30
CA ASN A 183 4.50 -2.23 25.28
C ASN A 183 3.00 -2.17 25.63
N LYS A 184 2.60 -1.19 26.44
CA LYS A 184 1.19 -0.86 26.66
C LYS A 184 0.68 0.08 25.57
N PHE A 185 -0.57 -0.13 25.15
CA PHE A 185 -1.22 0.64 24.10
C PHE A 185 -2.54 1.25 24.56
N SER A 186 -2.89 2.38 23.97
CA SER A 186 -4.25 2.91 24.01
C SER A 186 -4.95 2.66 22.68
N ILE A 187 -6.23 2.34 22.79
CA ILE A 187 -7.13 2.06 21.67
C ILE A 187 -8.23 3.10 21.75
N LYS A 188 -8.25 4.03 20.80
CA LYS A 188 -9.35 4.97 20.61
C LYS A 188 -10.17 4.50 19.42
N ILE A 189 -11.47 4.32 19.63
CA ILE A 189 -12.39 3.80 18.62
C ILE A 189 -13.63 4.69 18.54
N GLY A 190 -14.18 4.88 17.35
CA GLY A 190 -15.42 5.64 17.20
C GLY A 190 -15.76 6.05 15.78
N TYR A 191 -16.70 6.99 15.70
CA TYR A 191 -17.32 7.52 14.49
C TYR A 191 -17.00 9.02 14.40
N PRO A 192 -15.93 9.41 13.67
CA PRO A 192 -15.53 10.81 13.54
C PRO A 192 -16.66 11.71 13.06
N GLU A 193 -17.47 11.20 12.13
CA GLU A 193 -18.66 11.87 11.58
C GLU A 193 -19.74 12.19 12.63
N LYS A 194 -19.77 11.45 13.75
CA LYS A 194 -20.69 11.69 14.88
C LYS A 194 -20.01 12.37 16.07
N ASN A 195 -18.71 12.67 15.98
CA ASN A 195 -17.87 13.06 17.11
C ASN A 195 -18.02 12.11 18.33
N LEU A 196 -18.19 10.81 18.07
CA LEU A 196 -18.50 9.82 19.07
C LEU A 196 -17.32 8.86 19.22
N PHE A 197 -16.65 8.87 20.37
CA PHE A 197 -15.48 8.04 20.63
C PHE A 197 -15.54 7.35 21.99
N ARG A 198 -14.81 6.25 22.08
CA ARG A 198 -14.46 5.53 23.31
C ARG A 198 -12.97 5.26 23.30
N GLU A 199 -12.38 5.18 24.48
CA GLU A 199 -10.95 4.91 24.62
C GLU A 199 -10.72 3.85 25.71
N ALA A 200 -9.85 2.90 25.42
CA ALA A 200 -9.30 1.98 26.40
C ALA A 200 -7.79 2.21 26.49
N LYS A 201 -7.24 2.19 27.71
CA LYS A 201 -5.82 2.45 27.99
C LYS A 201 -5.21 1.27 28.72
N ASN A 202 -3.89 1.23 28.73
CA ASN A 202 -3.06 0.23 29.39
C ASN A 202 -3.33 -1.19 28.86
N ILE A 203 -3.62 -1.30 27.57
CA ILE A 203 -3.88 -2.57 26.91
C ILE A 203 -2.55 -3.24 26.61
N GLU A 204 -2.37 -4.44 27.16
CA GLU A 204 -1.18 -5.26 26.95
C GLU A 204 -1.41 -6.21 25.77
N PRO A 205 -0.45 -6.33 24.84
CA PRO A 205 -0.56 -7.23 23.72
C PRO A 205 -0.16 -8.66 24.12
N ASP A 206 -0.70 -9.64 23.41
CA ASP A 206 -0.36 -11.06 23.57
C ASP A 206 0.33 -11.60 22.32
N LEU A 207 1.11 -12.67 22.46
CA LEU A 207 1.75 -13.39 21.34
C LEU A 207 0.76 -14.27 20.58
N THR A 208 -0.39 -14.54 21.16
CA THR A 208 -1.44 -15.36 20.57
C THR A 208 -2.52 -14.44 20.01
N ARG A 209 -2.66 -14.43 18.69
CA ARG A 209 -3.67 -13.64 17.97
C ARG A 209 -5.08 -14.03 18.44
N GLY A 210 -5.85 -13.04 18.91
CA GLY A 210 -7.26 -13.24 19.30
C GLY A 210 -7.47 -13.97 20.64
N LYS A 211 -6.44 -14.05 21.49
CA LYS A 211 -6.53 -14.73 22.80
C LYS A 211 -7.52 -14.08 23.76
N THR A 212 -7.57 -12.75 23.77
CA THR A 212 -8.44 -11.96 24.62
C THR A 212 -9.37 -11.12 23.76
N GLN A 213 -10.46 -10.62 24.36
CA GLN A 213 -11.42 -9.74 23.69
C GLN A 213 -11.70 -8.49 24.52
N LEU A 214 -12.07 -7.42 23.85
CA LEU A 214 -12.47 -6.15 24.43
C LEU A 214 -13.72 -5.64 23.70
N GLU A 215 -14.77 -5.33 24.46
CA GLU A 215 -16.04 -4.86 23.91
C GLU A 215 -16.14 -3.33 23.98
N PHE A 216 -16.60 -2.72 22.89
CA PHE A 216 -16.95 -1.32 22.82
C PHE A 216 -18.42 -1.17 22.44
N VAL A 217 -19.19 -0.55 23.32
CA VAL A 217 -20.62 -0.31 23.11
C VAL A 217 -20.85 1.17 22.79
N PHE A 218 -21.45 1.40 21.63
CA PHE A 218 -21.91 2.71 21.16
C PHE A 218 -23.43 2.67 21.13
N ASN A 219 -24.04 3.42 22.05
CA ASN A 219 -25.47 3.68 22.06
C ASN A 219 -25.83 4.76 21.04
#